data_AF-A0A132MZ98-F1
#
_entry.id   AF-A0A132MZ98-F1
#
_cell.length_a   1.000
_cell.length_b   1.000
_cell.length_c   1.000
_cell.angle_alpha   90.00
_cell.angle_beta   90.00
_cell.angle_gamma   90.00
#
_symmetry.space_group_name_H-M   'P 1'
#
loop_
_entity.id
_entity.type
_entity.pdbx_description
1 polymer ?
#
loop_
_entity_poly.entity_id
_entity_poly.type
_entity_poly.pdbx_seq_one_letter_code
_entity_poly.pdbx_strand_id
1 'polypeptide(L)'
;MGDSMTATELPTDHRERADHRPYVDAVCAALEAQEIGVEACQTSATRLREATVRLTPDPEETAFGEAEEVLLRWTEEAGWFLVAPTVHEGQRLELPWHMGFGVLPDPDEVAVWVAVLLTRPDATPSREDGPYRSHTEYDPEFERALRSYAQGPAAGDD
;
A
#
# COMPACT_ATOMS: atom_id res chain seq x y z
N MET A 1 4.67 -11.57 52.78
CA MET A 1 5.33 -10.55 51.94
C MET A 1 5.71 -11.24 50.65
N GLY A 2 4.98 -10.97 49.58
CA GLY A 2 5.11 -11.63 48.29
C GLY A 2 4.03 -11.05 47.40
N ASP A 3 4.20 -9.79 47.03
CA ASP A 3 3.31 -9.13 46.08
C ASP A 3 3.72 -9.60 44.68
N SER A 4 2.82 -10.37 44.09
CA SER A 4 2.96 -10.94 42.76
C SER A 4 3.01 -9.82 41.73
N MET A 5 4.17 -9.72 41.09
CA MET A 5 4.43 -9.27 39.72
C MET A 5 3.15 -8.89 38.95
N THR A 6 2.88 -7.58 38.88
CA THR A 6 1.89 -6.99 37.97
C THR A 6 2.23 -7.43 36.54
N ALA A 7 1.41 -8.32 36.00
CA ALA A 7 1.36 -8.56 34.58
C ALA A 7 0.97 -7.22 33.92
N THR A 8 1.86 -6.67 33.12
CA THR A 8 1.54 -5.61 32.17
C THR A 8 0.51 -6.19 31.20
N GLU A 9 -0.76 -5.94 31.47
CA GLU A 9 -1.83 -6.12 30.50
C GLU A 9 -1.50 -5.20 29.31
N LEU A 10 -0.93 -5.80 28.25
CA LEU A 10 -0.82 -5.12 26.96
C LEU A 10 -2.25 -4.70 26.56
N PRO A 11 -2.50 -3.43 26.20
CA PRO A 11 -3.82 -2.99 25.82
C PRO A 11 -4.32 -3.86 24.66
N THR A 12 -5.40 -4.59 24.92
CA THR A 12 -6.07 -5.49 23.98
C THR A 12 -7.00 -4.67 23.08
N ASP A 13 -6.45 -3.68 22.37
CA ASP A 13 -7.22 -2.84 21.44
C ASP A 13 -7.21 -3.39 20.00
N HIS A 14 -6.97 -4.69 19.84
CA HIS A 14 -7.01 -5.35 18.53
C HIS A 14 -8.43 -5.52 17.98
N ARG A 15 -9.46 -5.07 18.72
CA ARG A 15 -10.88 -5.33 18.42
C ARG A 15 -11.56 -4.23 17.59
N GLU A 16 -10.98 -3.03 17.54
CA GLU A 16 -11.52 -1.91 16.76
C GLU A 16 -10.83 -1.73 15.39
N ARG A 17 -9.71 -2.43 15.20
CA ARG A 17 -8.90 -2.39 13.98
C ARG A 17 -9.66 -2.99 12.80
N ALA A 18 -10.06 -2.15 11.84
CA ALA A 18 -10.63 -2.54 10.55
C ALA A 18 -9.67 -3.44 9.74
N ASP A 19 -10.22 -4.30 8.90
CA ASP A 19 -9.43 -5.12 8.00
C ASP A 19 -9.02 -4.29 6.77
N HIS A 20 -7.74 -4.34 6.37
CA HIS A 20 -7.26 -3.59 5.20
C HIS A 20 -7.32 -4.37 3.88
N ARG A 21 -7.58 -5.69 3.91
CA ARG A 21 -7.66 -6.50 2.69
C ARG A 21 -8.68 -5.98 1.69
N PRO A 22 -9.89 -5.51 2.08
CA PRO A 22 -10.86 -4.98 1.13
C PRO A 22 -10.38 -3.72 0.40
N TYR A 23 -9.61 -2.86 1.08
CA TYR A 23 -9.01 -1.69 0.44
C TYR A 23 -7.94 -2.10 -0.57
N VAL A 24 -7.07 -3.05 -0.19
CA VAL A 24 -6.02 -3.56 -1.08
C VAL A 24 -6.63 -4.28 -2.28
N ASP A 25 -7.70 -5.04 -2.10
CA ASP A 25 -8.44 -5.71 -3.17
C ASP A 25 -9.04 -4.70 -4.15
N ALA A 26 -9.61 -3.59 -3.66
CA ALA A 26 -10.09 -2.50 -4.50
C ALA A 26 -8.96 -1.85 -5.32
N VAL A 27 -7.77 -1.68 -4.75
CA VAL A 27 -6.58 -1.19 -5.48
C VAL A 27 -6.13 -2.19 -6.54
N CYS A 28 -6.10 -3.49 -6.24
CA CYS A 28 -5.80 -4.52 -7.23
C CYS A 28 -6.80 -4.50 -8.40
N ALA A 29 -8.10 -4.39 -8.11
CA ALA A 29 -9.13 -4.31 -9.14
C ALA A 29 -8.98 -3.04 -10.01
N ALA A 30 -8.62 -1.90 -9.41
CA ALA A 30 -8.36 -0.66 -10.14
C ALA A 30 -7.10 -0.77 -11.04
N LEU A 31 -6.05 -1.45 -10.58
CA LEU A 31 -4.86 -1.73 -11.40
C LEU A 31 -5.20 -2.60 -12.62
N GLU A 32 -5.95 -3.68 -12.40
CA GLU A 32 -6.39 -4.56 -13.49
C GLU A 32 -7.30 -3.82 -14.50
N ALA A 33 -8.14 -2.89 -14.03
CA ALA A 33 -8.98 -2.05 -14.89
C ALA A 33 -8.16 -1.07 -15.75
N GLN A 34 -6.94 -0.72 -15.34
CA GLN A 34 -5.96 0.05 -16.12
C GLN A 34 -5.05 -0.86 -16.97
N GLU A 35 -5.39 -2.15 -17.12
CA GLU A 35 -4.61 -3.15 -17.86
C GLU A 35 -3.21 -3.38 -17.26
N ILE A 36 -3.00 -3.01 -15.99
CA ILE A 36 -1.77 -3.29 -15.26
C ILE A 36 -1.90 -4.69 -14.67
N GLY A 37 -1.07 -5.62 -15.14
CA GLY A 37 -1.07 -6.99 -14.65
C GLY A 37 -0.70 -7.08 -13.17
N VAL A 38 -1.53 -7.77 -12.38
CA VAL A 38 -1.27 -8.12 -10.98
C VAL A 38 -0.98 -9.61 -10.90
N GLU A 39 0.25 -9.97 -10.52
CA GLU A 39 0.64 -11.38 -10.41
C GLU A 39 0.27 -11.95 -9.05
N ALA A 40 0.53 -11.19 -7.99
CA ALA A 40 0.29 -11.62 -6.62
C ALA A 40 0.00 -10.42 -5.71
N CYS A 41 -0.88 -10.63 -4.74
CA CYS A 41 -1.16 -9.67 -3.69
C CYS A 41 -1.02 -10.35 -2.33
N GLN A 42 -0.26 -9.72 -1.44
CA GLN A 42 0.00 -10.18 -0.08
C GLN A 42 -0.31 -9.07 0.92
N THR A 43 -0.95 -9.42 2.02
CA THR A 43 -1.30 -8.49 3.10
C THR A 43 -0.85 -9.05 4.44
N SER A 44 -0.24 -8.20 5.27
CA SER A 44 0.15 -8.55 6.64
C SER A 44 -0.39 -7.50 7.62
N ALA A 45 -0.71 -7.93 8.85
CA ALA A 45 -1.21 -7.05 9.91
C ALA A 45 -0.58 -7.38 11.28
N THR A 46 0.61 -8.01 11.30
CA THR A 46 1.26 -8.52 12.52
C THR A 46 1.69 -7.42 13.46
N ARG A 47 2.32 -6.37 12.93
CA ARG A 47 2.72 -5.16 13.68
C ARG A 47 2.12 -3.92 13.05
N LEU A 48 2.32 -3.84 11.74
CA LEU A 48 1.86 -2.79 10.85
C LEU A 48 0.92 -3.45 9.84
N ARG A 49 -0.15 -2.75 9.43
CA ARG A 49 -0.90 -3.13 8.25
C ARG A 49 -0.09 -2.74 7.03
N GLU A 50 0.27 -3.74 6.26
CA GLU A 50 1.07 -3.61 5.07
C GLU A 50 0.48 -4.47 3.95
N ALA A 51 0.76 -4.04 2.72
CA ALA A 51 0.44 -4.80 1.53
C ALA A 51 1.61 -4.77 0.55
N THR A 52 1.78 -5.85 -0.18
CA THR A 52 2.72 -5.95 -1.30
C THR A 52 1.97 -6.56 -2.48
N VAL A 53 1.93 -5.83 -3.57
CA VAL A 53 1.35 -6.23 -4.84
C VAL A 53 2.49 -6.35 -5.85
N ARG A 54 2.66 -7.55 -6.40
CA ARG A 54 3.64 -7.81 -7.46
C ARG A 54 2.98 -7.53 -8.80
N LEU A 55 3.52 -6.55 -9.51
CA LEU A 55 3.04 -6.12 -10.80
C LEU A 55 3.81 -6.83 -11.91
N THR A 56 3.09 -7.14 -12.99
CA THR A 56 3.63 -7.63 -14.27
C THR A 56 3.24 -6.65 -15.37
N PRO A 57 3.85 -5.45 -15.39
CA PRO A 57 3.60 -4.51 -16.48
C PRO A 57 4.17 -5.06 -17.79
N ASP A 58 3.61 -4.61 -18.91
CA ASP A 58 4.14 -5.00 -20.22
C ASP A 58 5.58 -4.46 -20.39
N PRO A 59 6.56 -5.31 -20.74
CA PRO A 59 7.96 -4.92 -20.83
C PRO A 59 8.24 -3.95 -21.99
N GLU A 60 7.38 -3.87 -23.01
CA GLU A 60 7.53 -2.95 -24.15
C GLU A 60 6.98 -1.55 -23.81
N GLU A 61 6.04 -1.47 -22.88
CA GLU A 61 5.36 -0.22 -22.49
C GLU A 61 5.91 0.42 -21.20
N THR A 62 6.65 -0.35 -20.40
CA THR A 62 7.21 0.12 -19.11
C THR A 62 8.63 0.67 -19.24
N ALA A 63 8.89 1.78 -18.56
CA ALA A 63 10.22 2.36 -18.35
C ALA A 63 11.09 1.50 -17.41
N PHE A 64 10.51 0.49 -16.75
CA PHE A 64 11.19 -0.44 -15.84
C PHE A 64 11.52 -1.79 -16.48
N GLY A 65 11.69 -1.86 -17.80
CA GLY A 65 11.93 -3.13 -18.52
C GLY A 65 13.18 -3.92 -18.07
N GLU A 66 14.11 -3.27 -17.36
CA GLU A 66 15.32 -3.87 -16.78
C GLU A 66 15.16 -4.28 -15.30
N ALA A 67 14.02 -3.99 -14.68
CA ALA A 67 13.78 -4.35 -13.28
C ALA A 67 13.53 -5.86 -13.14
N GLU A 68 14.04 -6.46 -12.06
CA GLU A 68 13.79 -7.88 -11.76
C GLU A 68 12.30 -8.15 -11.47
N GLU A 69 11.65 -7.16 -10.86
CA GLU A 69 10.26 -7.18 -10.45
C GLU A 69 9.79 -5.74 -10.23
N VAL A 70 8.48 -5.51 -10.35
CA VAL A 70 7.87 -4.24 -9.98
C VAL A 70 6.94 -4.50 -8.81
N LEU A 71 7.25 -3.90 -7.67
CA LEU A 71 6.53 -4.12 -6.41
C LEU A 71 5.82 -2.84 -5.99
N LEU A 72 4.51 -2.89 -5.93
CA LEU A 72 3.71 -1.85 -5.32
C LEU A 72 3.48 -2.22 -3.85
N ARG A 73 3.96 -1.36 -2.94
CA ARG A 73 3.88 -1.59 -1.49
C ARG A 73 3.04 -0.52 -0.83
N TRP A 74 2.39 -0.91 0.25
CA TRP A 74 1.60 -0.03 1.08
C TRP A 74 1.91 -0.28 2.54
N THR A 75 1.97 0.78 3.32
CA THR A 75 1.86 0.69 4.77
C THR A 75 0.87 1.71 5.30
N GLU A 76 0.23 1.41 6.43
CA GLU A 76 -0.66 2.36 7.08
C GLU A 76 0.05 3.64 7.58
N GLU A 77 1.39 3.73 7.54
CA GLU A 77 2.15 4.92 7.94
C GLU A 77 2.64 5.74 6.76
N ALA A 78 3.12 5.08 5.70
CA ALA A 78 3.76 5.71 4.56
C ALA A 78 2.86 5.79 3.32
N GLY A 79 1.69 5.15 3.32
CA GLY A 79 0.84 5.03 2.15
C GLY A 79 1.46 4.16 1.06
N TRP A 80 1.10 4.43 -0.20
CA TRP A 80 1.59 3.67 -1.36
C TRP A 80 2.94 4.16 -1.86
N PHE A 81 3.80 3.20 -2.20
CA PHE A 81 5.07 3.44 -2.86
C PHE A 81 5.44 2.25 -3.76
N LEU A 82 6.14 2.53 -4.85
CA LEU A 82 6.56 1.53 -5.82
C LEU A 82 8.07 1.30 -5.69
N VAL A 83 8.49 0.05 -5.76
CA VAL A 83 9.89 -0.36 -5.75
C VAL A 83 10.14 -1.21 -6.99
N ALA A 84 11.08 -0.77 -7.81
CA ALA A 84 11.54 -1.52 -8.98
C ALA A 84 13.03 -1.84 -8.80
N PRO A 85 13.38 -2.96 -8.12
CA PRO A 85 14.77 -3.40 -7.99
C PRO A 85 15.43 -3.52 -9.36
N THR A 86 16.52 -2.78 -9.54
CA THR A 86 17.38 -2.86 -10.74
C THR A 86 18.78 -3.29 -10.34
N VAL A 87 19.47 -4.01 -11.22
CA VAL A 87 20.88 -4.37 -11.01
C VAL A 87 21.76 -3.40 -11.79
N HIS A 88 22.49 -2.56 -11.07
CA HIS A 88 23.47 -1.65 -11.63
C HIS A 88 24.87 -2.05 -11.17
N GLU A 89 25.77 -2.37 -12.11
CA GLU A 89 27.17 -2.74 -11.81
C GLU A 89 27.31 -3.91 -10.79
N GLY A 90 26.38 -4.86 -10.81
CA GLY A 90 26.35 -6.00 -9.88
C GLY A 90 25.82 -5.68 -8.48
N GLN A 91 25.30 -4.46 -8.27
CA GLN A 91 24.61 -4.04 -7.06
C GLN A 91 23.11 -3.96 -7.33
N ARG A 92 22.30 -4.52 -6.43
CA ARG A 92 20.84 -4.37 -6.47
C ARG A 92 20.47 -3.03 -5.83
N LEU A 93 19.86 -2.15 -6.62
CA LEU A 93 19.36 -0.86 -6.18
C LEU A 93 17.84 -0.93 -6.03
N GLU A 94 17.36 -0.61 -4.84
CA GLU A 94 15.94 -0.58 -4.49
C GLU A 94 15.58 0.84 -4.04
N LEU A 95 15.25 1.70 -5.00
CA LEU A 95 14.82 3.06 -4.73
C LEU A 95 13.28 3.10 -4.70
N PRO A 96 12.65 3.49 -3.59
CA PRO A 96 11.19 3.61 -3.51
C PRO A 96 10.71 4.93 -4.14
N TRP A 97 9.67 4.83 -4.98
CA TRP A 97 8.87 5.95 -5.47
C TRP A 97 7.62 6.10 -4.62
N HIS A 98 7.59 7.14 -3.78
CA HIS A 98 6.45 7.42 -2.91
C HIS A 98 5.39 8.24 -3.66
N MET A 99 4.12 7.82 -3.52
CA MET A 99 2.98 8.46 -4.17
C MET A 99 2.71 9.87 -3.61
N GLY A 100 2.87 10.07 -2.30
CA GLY A 100 2.72 11.40 -1.69
C GLY A 100 1.29 11.87 -1.39
N PHE A 101 0.28 11.00 -1.51
CA PHE A 101 -1.14 11.37 -1.41
C PHE A 101 -1.84 10.76 -0.18
N GLY A 102 -1.12 10.66 0.93
CA GLY A 102 -1.65 10.10 2.18
C GLY A 102 -1.66 8.58 2.20
N VAL A 103 -2.37 8.02 3.20
CA VAL A 103 -2.37 6.58 3.47
C VAL A 103 -3.44 5.83 2.69
N LEU A 104 -4.63 6.41 2.54
CA LEU A 104 -5.76 5.80 1.85
C LEU A 104 -6.24 6.69 0.70
N PRO A 105 -5.39 6.95 -0.33
CA PRO A 105 -5.88 7.56 -1.56
C PRO A 105 -6.96 6.68 -2.21
N ASP A 106 -7.71 7.27 -3.14
CA ASP A 106 -8.70 6.53 -3.91
C ASP A 106 -8.03 5.42 -4.76
N PRO A 107 -8.61 4.21 -4.87
CA PRO A 107 -8.01 3.11 -5.62
C PRO A 107 -7.73 3.44 -7.09
N ASP A 108 -8.61 4.19 -7.76
CA ASP A 108 -8.41 4.60 -9.15
C ASP A 108 -7.26 5.62 -9.24
N GLU A 109 -7.11 6.52 -8.26
CA GLU A 109 -5.97 7.44 -8.20
C GLU A 109 -4.63 6.69 -8.04
N VAL A 110 -4.61 5.62 -7.24
CA VAL A 110 -3.42 4.76 -7.11
C VAL A 110 -3.11 4.10 -8.46
N ALA A 111 -4.11 3.54 -9.12
CA ALA A 111 -3.91 2.86 -10.41
C ALA A 111 -3.42 3.83 -11.50
N VAL A 112 -4.00 5.04 -11.59
CA VAL A 112 -3.54 6.09 -12.50
C VAL A 112 -2.10 6.51 -12.19
N TRP A 113 -1.77 6.69 -10.91
CA TRP A 113 -0.40 7.02 -10.51
C TRP A 113 0.59 5.93 -10.93
N VAL A 114 0.25 4.65 -10.71
CA VAL A 114 1.08 3.51 -11.15
C VAL A 114 1.22 3.50 -12.67
N ALA A 115 0.14 3.66 -13.45
CA ALA A 115 0.19 3.69 -14.91
C ALA A 115 1.13 4.79 -15.44
N VAL A 116 1.05 5.98 -14.87
CA VAL A 116 1.93 7.11 -15.25
C VAL A 116 3.37 6.84 -14.82
N LEU A 117 3.60 6.30 -13.62
CA LEU A 117 4.94 6.00 -13.12
C LEU A 117 5.62 4.90 -13.96
N LEU A 118 4.88 3.86 -14.34
CA LEU A 118 5.38 2.78 -15.20
C LEU A 118 5.82 3.30 -16.57
N THR A 119 5.13 4.28 -17.14
CA THR A 119 5.42 4.79 -18.50
C THR A 119 6.39 5.97 -18.51
N ARG A 120 6.31 6.85 -17.51
CA ARG A 120 7.08 8.11 -17.43
C ARG A 120 7.55 8.41 -16.00
N PRO A 121 8.55 7.66 -15.49
CA PRO A 121 9.07 7.88 -14.15
C PRO A 121 9.65 9.28 -13.93
N ASP A 122 10.21 9.92 -14.97
CA ASP A 122 10.71 11.29 -14.93
C ASP A 122 9.61 12.35 -14.68
N ALA A 123 8.35 12.02 -15.03
CA ALA A 123 7.21 12.91 -14.85
C ALA A 123 6.54 12.74 -13.47
N THR A 124 6.92 11.71 -12.73
CA THR A 124 6.37 11.34 -11.41
C THR A 124 7.48 11.40 -10.37
N PRO A 125 7.88 12.61 -9.92
CA PRO A 125 8.87 12.72 -8.85
C PRO A 125 8.35 12.03 -7.59
N SER A 126 9.23 11.28 -6.93
CA SER A 126 8.93 10.66 -5.63
C SER A 126 8.57 11.73 -4.61
N ARG A 127 7.48 11.54 -3.87
CA ARG A 127 6.99 12.45 -2.84
C ARG A 127 7.02 11.77 -1.48
N GLU A 128 8.10 12.00 -0.75
CA GLU A 128 8.33 11.48 0.60
C GLU A 128 7.57 12.30 1.67
N ASP A 129 6.29 12.60 1.44
CA ASP A 129 5.44 13.39 2.35
C ASP A 129 5.06 12.64 3.65
N GLY A 130 5.56 11.41 3.84
CA GLY A 130 5.33 10.59 5.03
C GLY A 130 6.35 10.80 6.16
N PRO A 131 6.08 10.24 7.36
CA PRO A 131 4.92 9.43 7.70
C PRO A 131 3.66 10.27 7.91
N TYR A 132 2.50 9.75 7.47
CA TYR A 132 1.21 10.43 7.58
C TYR A 132 0.50 10.17 8.92
N ARG A 133 0.86 9.09 9.61
CA ARG A 133 0.35 8.70 10.93
C ARG A 133 1.31 7.76 11.63
N SER A 134 1.15 7.63 12.94
CA SER A 134 1.81 6.60 13.74
C SER A 134 0.91 5.37 13.87
N HIS A 135 1.39 4.17 13.51
CA HIS A 135 0.58 2.94 13.66
C HIS A 135 0.25 2.58 15.12
N THR A 136 0.96 3.19 16.08
CA THR A 136 0.73 3.02 17.51
C THR A 136 -0.42 3.86 18.05
N GLU A 137 -0.86 4.87 17.29
CA GLU A 137 -1.95 5.77 17.67
C GLU A 137 -3.25 5.32 16.99
N TYR A 138 -4.32 5.19 17.77
CA TYR A 138 -5.62 4.84 17.23
C TYR A 138 -6.25 6.06 16.56
N ASP A 139 -6.54 5.94 15.26
CA ASP A 139 -7.17 7.00 14.48
C ASP A 139 -8.55 6.56 13.99
N PRO A 140 -9.65 7.04 14.62
CA PRO A 140 -10.99 6.57 14.31
C PRO A 140 -11.44 6.94 12.89
N GLU A 141 -10.90 8.00 12.30
CA GLU A 141 -11.25 8.43 10.94
C GLU A 141 -10.70 7.46 9.89
N PHE A 142 -9.43 7.07 10.01
CA PHE A 142 -8.81 6.02 9.19
C PHE A 142 -9.48 4.66 9.35
N GLU A 143 -9.81 4.25 10.58
CA GLU A 143 -10.48 2.97 10.81
C GLU A 143 -11.89 2.96 10.20
N ARG A 144 -12.60 4.10 10.23
CA ARG A 144 -13.89 4.26 9.54
C ARG A 144 -13.72 4.21 8.01
N ALA A 145 -12.70 4.88 7.47
CA ALA A 145 -12.40 4.86 6.04
C ALA A 145 -12.03 3.45 5.54
N LEU A 146 -11.20 2.69 6.27
CA LEU A 146 -10.94 1.28 5.91
C LEU A 146 -12.20 0.42 5.98
N ARG A 147 -13.06 0.65 6.98
CA ARG A 147 -14.30 -0.12 7.14
C ARG A 147 -15.33 0.13 6.03
N SER A 148 -15.26 1.24 5.30
CA SER A 148 -16.16 1.43 4.15
C SER A 148 -15.85 0.47 3.01
N TYR A 149 -14.58 0.12 2.79
CA TYR A 149 -14.19 -0.87 1.78
C TYR A 149 -14.67 -2.29 2.14
N ALA A 150 -14.72 -2.62 3.44
CA ALA A 150 -15.25 -3.91 3.90
C ALA A 150 -16.77 -4.05 3.72
N GLN A 151 -17.50 -2.94 3.60
CA GLN A 151 -18.95 -2.93 3.44
C GLN A 151 -19.38 -3.06 1.97
N GLY A 152 -18.41 -3.09 1.03
CA GLY A 152 -18.66 -2.99 -0.40
C GLY A 152 -19.19 -1.60 -0.78
N PRO A 153 -19.16 -1.22 -2.07
CA PRO A 153 -19.92 -0.07 -2.50
C PRO A 153 -21.37 -0.31 -2.11
N ALA A 154 -21.93 0.58 -1.27
CA ALA A 154 -23.37 0.65 -1.15
C ALA A 154 -23.89 0.83 -2.58
N ALA A 155 -24.63 -0.17 -3.05
CA ALA A 155 -25.23 -0.15 -4.37
C ALA A 155 -26.03 1.16 -4.54
N GLY A 156 -25.63 1.98 -5.52
CA GLY A 156 -26.46 2.96 -6.20
C GLY A 156 -26.87 4.21 -5.41
N ASP A 157 -26.49 5.37 -5.94
CA ASP A 157 -27.47 6.42 -6.19
C ASP A 157 -27.27 6.86 -7.66
N ASP A 158 -28.08 6.27 -8.54
CA ASP A 158 -28.41 6.74 -9.89
C ASP A 158 -29.78 7.42 -9.82
#